data_AF-A0A3D0TPW3-F1
#
_entry.id   AF-A0A3D0TPW3-F1
#
_cell.length_a   1.000
_cell.length_b   1.000
_cell.length_c   1.000
_cell.angle_alpha   90.00
_cell.angle_beta   90.00
_cell.angle_gamma   90.00
#
_symmetry.space_group_name_H-M   'P 1'
#
loop_
_entity.id
_entity.type
_entity.pdbx_description
1 polymer ?
#
loop_
_entity_poly.entity_id
_entity_poly.type
_entity_poly.pdbx_seq_one_letter_code
_entity_poly.pdbx_strand_id
1 'polypeptide(L)'
;MTHYEVESFTNAESDVLRRYVTNLDQPVFALVNLPEVVKGAMFARYSRSNKSLRRLLLDEFIDDLDITGDATIDATAGLARAEDLYRRVFVEYGDDSIAQLGGVHLACEQASNLLTKVLERGRLMSYLEQSTRYLAYNERRGGRYRYFRPPEILSS
;
A
#
# COMPACT_ATOMS: atom_id res chain seq x y z
N MET A 1 20.66 -0.90 -8.21
CA MET A 1 19.50 -0.32 -7.50
C MET A 1 18.24 -0.87 -8.12
N THR A 2 17.34 -1.43 -7.32
CA THR A 2 16.00 -1.81 -7.75
C THR A 2 15.20 -0.54 -8.04
N HIS A 3 14.90 -0.29 -9.30
CA HIS A 3 14.06 0.85 -9.70
C HIS A 3 12.60 0.40 -9.71
N TYR A 4 11.77 0.99 -8.87
CA TYR A 4 10.31 0.91 -8.97
C TYR A 4 9.77 2.13 -9.73
N GLU A 5 8.61 1.98 -10.35
CA GLU A 5 7.89 3.06 -11.03
C GLU A 5 7.13 3.91 -10.00
N VAL A 6 7.29 5.22 -10.05
CA VAL A 6 6.52 6.18 -9.23
C VAL A 6 5.40 6.74 -10.09
N GLU A 7 4.16 6.57 -9.63
CA GLU A 7 3.02 7.23 -10.25
C GLU A 7 3.01 8.72 -9.88
N SER A 8 2.72 9.57 -10.86
CA SER A 8 2.60 11.01 -10.63
C SER A 8 1.14 11.37 -10.35
N PHE A 9 0.93 12.19 -9.32
CA PHE A 9 -0.38 12.71 -8.93
C PHE A 9 -0.38 14.24 -9.06
N THR A 10 -1.52 14.80 -9.41
CA THR A 10 -1.75 16.25 -9.32
C THR A 10 -1.68 16.71 -7.86
N ASN A 11 -1.56 18.02 -7.63
CA ASN A 11 -1.58 18.56 -6.27
C ASN A 11 -2.90 18.21 -5.55
N ALA A 12 -4.04 18.35 -6.24
CA ALA A 12 -5.35 18.02 -5.67
C ALA A 12 -5.47 16.53 -5.30
N GLU A 13 -5.04 15.63 -6.18
CA GLU A 13 -5.01 14.19 -5.89
C GLU A 13 -4.06 13.87 -4.72
N SER A 14 -2.89 14.51 -4.69
CA SER A 14 -1.91 14.32 -3.61
C SER A 14 -2.47 14.75 -2.26
N ASP A 15 -3.16 15.90 -2.21
CA ASP A 15 -3.76 16.42 -0.99
C ASP A 15 -4.85 15.50 -0.44
N VAL A 16 -5.61 14.85 -1.32
CA VAL A 16 -6.57 13.80 -0.95
C VAL A 16 -5.85 12.55 -0.45
N LEU A 17 -4.86 12.05 -1.20
CA LEU A 17 -4.17 10.80 -0.88
C LEU A 17 -3.43 10.86 0.47
N ARG A 18 -2.79 11.99 0.83
CA ARG A 18 -2.06 12.13 2.10
C ARG A 18 -2.91 11.89 3.35
N ARG A 19 -4.23 11.96 3.24
CA ARG A 19 -5.16 11.64 4.34
C ARG A 19 -5.30 10.15 4.59
N TYR A 20 -5.06 9.34 3.56
CA TYR A 20 -5.44 7.92 3.52
C TYR A 20 -4.28 6.96 3.27
N VAL A 21 -3.10 7.46 2.86
CA VAL A 21 -1.89 6.65 2.67
C VAL A 21 -0.67 7.27 3.34
N THR A 22 0.24 6.43 3.82
CA THR A 22 1.42 6.87 4.57
C THR A 22 2.54 7.48 3.71
N ASN A 23 2.54 7.21 2.40
CA ASN A 23 3.43 7.85 1.43
C ASN A 23 2.81 7.80 0.03
N LEU A 24 3.27 8.65 -0.89
CA LEU A 24 2.75 8.76 -2.25
C LEU A 24 3.63 8.07 -3.30
N ASP A 25 4.89 7.85 -2.97
CA ASP A 25 5.97 7.62 -3.94
C ASP A 25 6.83 6.39 -3.59
N GLN A 26 6.45 5.59 -2.61
CA GLN A 26 7.14 4.34 -2.28
C GLN A 26 6.24 3.12 -2.58
N PRO A 27 6.84 1.97 -2.94
CA PRO A 27 6.11 0.76 -3.29
C PRO A 27 5.41 0.11 -2.09
N VAL A 28 5.84 0.45 -0.87
CA VAL A 28 5.27 -0.09 0.37
C VAL A 28 4.65 1.05 1.17
N PHE A 29 3.37 0.93 1.50
CA PHE A 29 2.61 1.94 2.24
C PHE A 29 1.42 1.32 2.97
N ALA A 30 0.93 1.99 4.01
CA ALA A 30 -0.26 1.57 4.73
C ALA A 30 -1.48 2.41 4.34
N LEU A 31 -2.66 1.78 4.34
CA LEU A 31 -3.94 2.47 4.31
C LEU A 31 -4.32 2.91 5.73
N VAL A 32 -4.62 4.19 5.89
CA VAL A 32 -4.91 4.86 7.16
C VAL A 32 -6.19 5.68 7.04
N ASN A 33 -6.85 5.96 8.16
CA ASN A 33 -8.06 6.81 8.22
C ASN A 33 -9.22 6.43 7.27
N LEU A 34 -9.23 5.20 6.75
CA LEU A 34 -10.33 4.65 5.95
C LEU A 34 -11.18 3.70 6.80
N PRO A 35 -12.50 3.62 6.59
CA PRO A 35 -13.34 2.57 7.15
C PRO A 35 -12.82 1.18 6.74
N GLU A 36 -12.85 0.21 7.66
CA GLU A 36 -12.35 -1.15 7.41
C GLU A 36 -13.04 -1.83 6.22
N VAL A 37 -14.34 -1.59 6.04
CA VAL A 37 -15.11 -2.10 4.90
C VAL A 37 -14.57 -1.56 3.57
N VAL A 38 -14.17 -0.28 3.53
CA VAL A 38 -13.58 0.36 2.34
C VAL A 38 -12.22 -0.25 2.04
N LYS A 39 -11.35 -0.43 3.05
CA LYS A 39 -10.05 -1.11 2.87
C LYS A 39 -10.22 -2.51 2.29
N GLY A 40 -11.15 -3.30 2.85
CA GLY A 40 -11.46 -4.65 2.37
C GLY A 40 -11.96 -4.66 0.92
N ALA A 41 -12.89 -3.77 0.58
CA ALA A 41 -13.42 -3.63 -0.78
C ALA A 41 -12.35 -3.19 -1.78
N MET A 42 -11.48 -2.24 -1.40
CA MET A 42 -10.35 -1.80 -2.21
C MET A 42 -9.38 -2.94 -2.52
N PHE A 43 -8.96 -3.73 -1.52
CA PHE A 43 -8.08 -4.87 -1.76
C PHE A 43 -8.74 -5.91 -2.67
N ALA A 44 -10.00 -6.26 -2.40
CA ALA A 44 -10.75 -7.20 -3.23
C ALA A 44 -10.78 -6.75 -4.69
N ARG A 45 -11.04 -5.46 -4.95
CA ARG A 45 -11.03 -4.86 -6.29
C ARG A 45 -9.62 -4.81 -6.90
N TYR A 46 -8.61 -4.50 -6.11
CA TYR A 46 -7.20 -4.41 -6.51
C TYR A 46 -6.65 -5.74 -7.04
N SER A 47 -7.06 -6.87 -6.46
CA SER A 47 -6.62 -8.22 -6.87
C SER A 47 -6.87 -8.55 -8.35
N ARG A 48 -7.75 -7.78 -9.01
CA ARG A 48 -8.16 -7.92 -10.41
C ARG A 48 -8.03 -6.61 -11.20
N SER A 49 -7.34 -5.61 -10.65
CA SER A 49 -7.14 -4.32 -11.30
C SER A 49 -5.69 -4.16 -11.74
N ASN A 50 -5.50 -3.45 -12.85
CA ASN A 50 -4.19 -2.99 -13.28
C ASN A 50 -3.81 -1.64 -12.64
N LYS A 51 -4.73 -0.92 -12.00
CA LYS A 51 -4.42 0.37 -11.34
C LYS A 51 -3.51 0.14 -10.12
N SER A 52 -2.72 1.16 -9.74
CA SER A 52 -2.14 1.18 -8.40
C SER A 52 -3.27 1.30 -7.37
N LEU A 53 -3.02 0.89 -6.13
CA LEU A 53 -4.05 0.99 -5.09
C LEU A 53 -4.39 2.45 -4.78
N ARG A 54 -3.45 3.40 -4.94
CA ARG A 54 -3.68 4.85 -4.82
C ARG A 54 -4.58 5.38 -5.94
N ARG A 55 -4.32 4.97 -7.18
CA ARG A 55 -5.18 5.31 -8.32
C ARG A 55 -6.57 4.72 -8.17
N LEU A 56 -6.67 3.48 -7.67
CA LEU A 56 -7.94 2.84 -7.39
C LEU A 56 -8.75 3.62 -6.35
N LEU A 57 -8.10 4.07 -5.27
CA LEU A 57 -8.74 4.91 -4.25
C LEU A 57 -9.37 6.17 -4.87
N LEU A 58 -8.56 6.92 -5.63
CA LEU A 58 -9.01 8.16 -6.27
C LEU A 58 -10.13 7.94 -7.27
N ASP A 59 -10.01 6.91 -8.12
CA ASP A 59 -10.93 6.73 -9.24
C ASP A 59 -12.26 6.06 -8.82
N GLU A 60 -12.28 5.25 -7.76
CA GLU A 60 -13.39 4.33 -7.48
C GLU A 60 -13.94 4.41 -6.05
N PHE A 61 -13.24 5.05 -5.11
CA PHE A 61 -13.63 5.02 -3.69
C PHE A 61 -13.73 6.39 -3.02
N ILE A 62 -13.17 7.45 -3.61
CA ILE A 62 -13.14 8.76 -2.96
C ILE A 62 -14.48 9.47 -2.95
N ASP A 63 -15.27 9.32 -4.02
CA ASP A 63 -16.55 10.01 -4.16
C ASP A 63 -17.62 9.46 -3.21
N ASP A 64 -17.48 8.20 -2.78
CA ASP A 64 -18.36 7.53 -1.84
C ASP A 64 -17.95 7.72 -0.36
N LEU A 65 -16.82 8.38 -0.09
CA LEU A 65 -16.35 8.69 1.25
C LEU A 65 -16.94 10.03 1.73
N ASP A 66 -17.55 10.04 2.91
CA ASP A 66 -17.88 11.30 3.59
C ASP A 66 -16.60 11.97 4.10
N ILE A 67 -15.95 12.74 3.23
CA ILE A 67 -14.66 13.39 3.45
C ILE A 67 -14.75 14.69 4.28
N THR A 68 -15.94 15.06 4.75
CA THR A 68 -16.16 16.36 5.42
C THR A 68 -15.38 16.52 6.73
N GLY A 69 -15.09 15.42 7.43
CA GLY A 69 -14.32 15.40 8.68
C GLY A 69 -12.80 15.28 8.52
N ASP A 70 -12.30 14.85 7.35
CA ASP A 70 -10.89 14.49 7.15
C ASP A 70 -10.05 15.63 6.57
N ALA A 71 -10.67 16.77 6.21
CA ALA A 71 -10.01 17.87 5.52
C ALA A 71 -8.75 18.40 6.23
N THR A 72 -8.70 18.30 7.56
CA THR A 72 -7.57 18.74 8.40
C THR A 72 -6.62 17.62 8.80
N ILE A 73 -6.91 16.37 8.45
CA ILE A 73 -6.12 15.19 8.82
C ILE A 73 -5.12 14.90 7.70
N ASP A 74 -3.85 15.18 7.96
CA ASP A 74 -2.74 14.67 7.14
C ASP A 74 -2.16 13.45 7.84
N ALA A 75 -2.33 12.27 7.25
CA ALA A 75 -1.86 11.02 7.86
C ALA A 75 -0.33 10.86 7.79
N THR A 76 0.36 11.74 7.05
CA THR A 76 1.82 11.87 7.08
C THR A 76 2.30 12.73 8.25
N ALA A 77 1.39 13.46 8.93
CA ALA A 77 1.71 14.36 10.03
C ALA A 77 1.06 13.91 11.37
N GLY A 78 1.79 14.08 12.48
CA GLY A 78 1.24 13.84 13.83
C GLY A 78 1.45 12.43 14.42
N LEU A 79 1.98 11.49 13.64
CA LEU A 79 2.33 10.13 14.08
C LEU A 79 3.32 10.13 15.26
N ALA A 80 4.24 11.09 15.29
CA ALA A 80 5.35 11.15 16.24
C ALA A 80 4.92 11.16 17.72
N ARG A 81 3.79 11.79 18.08
CA ARG A 81 3.33 11.86 19.49
C ARG A 81 2.65 10.56 19.93
N ALA A 82 1.87 9.93 19.05
CA ALA A 82 1.26 8.64 19.32
C ALA A 82 2.31 7.53 19.36
N GLU A 83 3.29 7.56 18.44
CA GLU A 83 4.45 6.66 18.45
C GLU A 83 5.29 6.80 19.71
N ASP A 84 5.55 8.03 20.19
CA ASP A 84 6.31 8.26 21.42
C ASP A 84 5.60 7.67 22.66
N LEU A 85 4.27 7.83 22.74
CA LEU A 85 3.46 7.26 23.82
C LEU A 85 3.42 5.73 23.73
N TYR A 86 3.18 5.19 22.54
CA TYR A 86 3.14 3.75 22.28
C TYR A 86 4.49 3.08 22.56
N ARG A 87 5.60 3.70 22.15
CA ARG A 87 6.97 3.23 22.41
C ARG A 87 7.29 3.18 23.90
N ARG A 88 6.88 4.19 24.69
CA ARG A 88 7.09 4.19 26.14
C ARG A 88 6.35 3.04 26.82
N VAL A 89 5.08 2.83 26.45
CA VAL A 89 4.28 1.69 26.96
C VAL A 89 4.93 0.34 26.59
N PHE A 90 5.47 0.22 25.38
CA PHE A 90 6.15 -1.00 24.91
C PHE A 90 7.47 -1.28 25.64
N VAL A 91 8.31 -0.26 25.80
CA VAL A 91 9.68 -0.39 26.33
C VAL A 91 9.68 -0.56 27.85
N GLU A 92 8.74 0.07 28.57
CA GLU A 92 8.76 0.10 30.04
C GLU A 92 7.91 -1.00 30.69
N TYR A 93 6.87 -1.51 30.03
CA TYR A 93 5.92 -2.47 30.65
C TYR A 93 5.91 -3.87 30.03
N GLY A 94 6.58 -4.10 28.88
CA GLY A 94 6.71 -5.43 28.28
C GLY A 94 5.39 -6.07 27.85
N ASP A 95 4.36 -5.27 27.62
CA ASP A 95 3.01 -5.74 27.30
C ASP A 95 2.85 -6.01 25.79
N ASP A 96 3.46 -7.11 25.34
CA ASP A 96 3.40 -7.60 23.95
C ASP A 96 1.95 -7.89 23.50
N SER A 97 0.99 -8.00 24.42
CA SER A 97 -0.42 -8.24 24.09
C SER A 97 -1.12 -6.99 23.55
N ILE A 98 -0.73 -5.80 24.02
CA ILE A 98 -1.24 -4.52 23.50
C ILE A 98 -0.73 -4.28 22.06
N ALA A 99 0.48 -4.77 21.74
CA ALA A 99 1.04 -4.78 20.39
C ALA A 99 0.09 -5.40 19.36
N GLN A 100 -0.57 -6.47 19.77
CA GLN A 100 -1.37 -7.33 18.89
C GLN A 100 -2.76 -6.74 18.61
N LEU A 101 -3.18 -5.72 19.36
CA LEU A 101 -4.46 -5.04 19.15
C LEU A 101 -4.41 -4.10 17.93
N GLY A 102 -3.21 -3.71 17.49
CA GLY A 102 -3.01 -2.87 16.31
C GLY A 102 -3.03 -3.70 15.03
N GLY A 103 -4.04 -3.48 14.19
CA GLY A 103 -4.07 -4.00 12.81
C GLY A 103 -3.51 -2.99 11.82
N VAL A 104 -2.84 -3.46 10.76
CA VAL A 104 -2.39 -2.62 9.65
C VAL A 104 -2.78 -3.24 8.31
N HIS A 105 -3.24 -2.39 7.41
CA HIS A 105 -3.52 -2.73 6.03
C HIS A 105 -2.36 -2.26 5.16
N LEU A 106 -1.44 -3.18 4.85
CA LEU A 106 -0.21 -2.89 4.11
C LEU A 106 -0.37 -3.23 2.62
N ALA A 107 -0.02 -2.28 1.76
CA ALA A 107 0.14 -2.50 0.33
C ALA A 107 1.62 -2.66 0.01
N CYS A 108 1.96 -3.75 -0.68
CA CYS A 108 3.31 -4.03 -1.21
C CYS A 108 3.23 -4.11 -2.73
N GLU A 109 3.34 -2.97 -3.41
CA GLU A 109 3.27 -2.87 -4.86
C GLU A 109 4.62 -3.17 -5.51
N GLN A 110 4.59 -3.67 -6.76
CA GLN A 110 5.80 -3.98 -7.55
C GLN A 110 6.74 -5.00 -6.87
N ALA A 111 6.21 -5.79 -5.93
CA ALA A 111 6.90 -6.93 -5.35
C ALA A 111 7.09 -8.04 -6.41
N SER A 112 8.26 -8.67 -6.42
CA SER A 112 8.49 -9.83 -7.28
C SER A 112 7.74 -11.05 -6.74
N ASN A 113 7.39 -12.00 -7.61
CA ASN A 113 6.77 -13.27 -7.18
C ASN A 113 7.64 -14.03 -6.16
N LEU A 114 8.96 -13.82 -6.15
CA LEU A 114 9.84 -14.40 -5.12
C LEU A 114 9.66 -13.69 -3.77
N LEU A 115 9.57 -12.36 -3.80
CA LEU A 115 9.33 -11.58 -2.58
C LEU A 115 7.95 -11.88 -2.00
N THR A 116 6.91 -12.08 -2.81
CA THR A 116 5.57 -12.43 -2.31
C THR A 116 5.61 -13.74 -1.51
N LYS A 117 6.38 -14.74 -1.91
CA LYS A 117 6.53 -15.98 -1.12
C LYS A 117 7.27 -15.83 0.19
N VAL A 118 8.12 -14.80 0.33
CA VAL A 118 8.71 -14.45 1.62
C VAL A 118 7.69 -13.74 2.50
N LEU A 119 6.98 -12.75 1.95
CA LEU A 119 5.96 -11.98 2.67
C LEU A 119 4.79 -12.86 3.15
N GLU A 120 4.31 -13.75 2.29
CA GLU A 120 3.13 -14.61 2.54
C GLU A 120 3.42 -15.82 3.42
N ARG A 121 4.67 -15.98 3.89
CA ARG A 121 5.06 -17.12 4.72
C ARG A 121 4.55 -17.01 6.16
N GLY A 122 4.36 -15.80 6.67
CA GLY A 122 3.85 -15.57 8.02
C GLY A 122 2.41 -16.06 8.17
N ARG A 123 2.02 -16.54 9.36
CA ARG A 123 0.65 -17.06 9.60
C ARG A 123 -0.24 -16.12 10.42
N LEU A 124 0.29 -14.96 10.82
CA LEU A 124 -0.39 -13.97 11.65
C LEU A 124 -1.02 -12.83 10.81
N MET A 125 -0.85 -12.86 9.50
CA MET A 125 -1.41 -11.88 8.57
C MET A 125 -2.38 -12.56 7.60
N SER A 126 -3.27 -11.75 7.03
CA SER A 126 -4.12 -12.15 5.89
C SER A 126 -3.53 -11.56 4.61
N TYR A 127 -3.48 -12.36 3.55
CA TYR A 127 -2.84 -11.96 2.29
C TYR A 127 -3.82 -11.92 1.14
N LEU A 128 -3.61 -10.95 0.24
CA LEU A 128 -4.30 -10.87 -1.04
C LEU A 128 -3.30 -10.44 -2.12
N GLU A 129 -2.98 -11.34 -3.04
CA GLU A 129 -2.07 -11.13 -4.17
C GLU A 129 -2.87 -10.78 -5.44
N GLN A 130 -2.31 -9.93 -6.30
CA GLN A 130 -2.82 -9.74 -7.65
C GLN A 130 -2.78 -11.07 -8.41
N SER A 131 -3.92 -11.46 -9.00
CA SER A 131 -4.02 -12.78 -9.61
C SER A 131 -3.52 -12.77 -11.04
N THR A 132 -2.47 -13.54 -11.31
CA THR A 132 -1.99 -13.82 -12.68
C THR A 132 -3.00 -14.58 -13.54
N ARG A 133 -4.08 -15.12 -12.95
CA ARG A 133 -5.22 -15.69 -13.70
C ARG A 133 -6.09 -14.63 -14.36
N TYR A 134 -6.11 -13.41 -13.82
CA TYR A 134 -6.94 -12.30 -14.30
C TYR A 134 -6.11 -11.17 -14.91
N LEU A 135 -4.83 -11.05 -14.54
CA LEU A 135 -3.95 -9.97 -14.97
C LEU A 135 -2.76 -10.52 -15.77
N ALA A 136 -2.59 -10.01 -16.98
CA ALA A 136 -1.45 -10.34 -17.83
C ALA A 136 -0.22 -9.46 -17.51
N TYR A 137 0.96 -10.09 -17.43
CA TYR A 137 2.22 -9.41 -17.06
C TYR A 137 3.07 -9.08 -18.29
N ASN A 138 2.47 -9.14 -19.48
CA ASN A 138 3.09 -8.86 -20.78
C ASN A 138 3.01 -7.38 -21.18
N GLU A 139 2.46 -6.51 -20.33
CA GLU A 139 2.43 -5.06 -20.54
C GLU A 139 3.68 -4.39 -19.95
N ARG A 140 4.10 -3.29 -20.59
CA ARG A 140 5.19 -2.45 -20.09
C ARG A 140 4.66 -1.39 -19.12
N ARG A 141 5.42 -1.16 -18.05
CA ARG A 141 5.18 -0.25 -16.92
C ARG A 141 6.47 0.57 -16.73
N GLY A 142 6.40 1.89 -16.80
CA GLY A 142 7.60 2.74 -16.77
C GLY A 142 8.64 2.37 -17.83
N GLY A 143 8.20 1.95 -19.02
CA GLY A 143 9.07 1.51 -20.12
C GLY A 143 9.70 0.11 -19.97
N ARG A 144 9.41 -0.63 -18.89
CA ARG A 144 9.97 -1.96 -18.62
C ARG A 144 8.88 -3.02 -18.46
N TYR A 145 9.22 -4.28 -18.74
CA TYR A 145 8.34 -5.39 -18.36
C TYR A 145 8.46 -5.66 -16.86
N ARG A 146 7.40 -6.20 -16.26
CA ARG A 146 7.33 -6.56 -14.84
C ARG A 146 8.09 -7.86 -14.50
N TYR A 147 8.48 -8.63 -15.52
CA TYR A 147 9.29 -9.83 -15.34
C TYR A 147 10.78 -9.55 -15.54
N PHE A 148 11.61 -10.35 -14.87
CA PHE A 148 13.06 -10.30 -15.02
C PHE A 148 13.44 -10.68 -16.46
N ARG A 149 14.32 -9.89 -17.05
CA ARG A 149 14.89 -10.15 -18.38
C ARG A 149 16.41 -10.23 -18.21
N PRO A 150 17.04 -11.39 -18.45
CA PRO A 150 18.48 -11.54 -18.34
C PRO A 150 19.20 -10.52 -19.24
N PRO A 151 20.20 -9.79 -18.73
CA PRO A 151 20.95 -8.82 -19.53
C PRO A 151 21.52 -9.43 -20.82
N GLU A 152 21.96 -10.68 -20.76
CA GLU A 152 22.57 -11.42 -21.86
C GLU A 152 21.61 -11.59 -23.05
N ILE A 153 20.30 -11.69 -22.77
CA ILE A 153 19.24 -11.79 -23.78
C ILE A 153 18.88 -10.41 -24.35
N LEU A 154 19.08 -9.33 -23.59
CA LEU A 154 18.77 -7.97 -24.04
C LEU A 154 19.90 -7.34 -24.85
N SER A 155 21.13 -7.84 -24.69
CA SER A 155 22.32 -7.37 -25.40
C SER A 155 22.63 -8.15 -26.69
N SER A 156 21.84 -9.16 -27.04
CA SER A 156 22.01 -10.00 -28.24
C SER A 156 21.42 -9.40 -29.50
#